data_AF-A0A9D9EMY6-F1
#
_entry.id   AF-A0A9D9EMY6-F1
#
_cell.length_a   1.000
_cell.length_b   1.000
_cell.length_c   1.000
_cell.angle_alpha   90.00
_cell.angle_beta   90.00
_cell.angle_gamma   90.00
#
_symmetry.space_group_name_H-M   'P 1'
#
loop_
_entity.id
_entity.type
_entity.pdbx_description
1 polymer ?
#
loop_
_entity_poly.entity_id
_entity_poly.type
_entity_poly.pdbx_seq_one_letter_code
_entity_poly.pdbx_strand_id
1 'polypeptide(L)'
;MYPGSRKNAIEHLYCAWENGFTPLSAGCPVIIGDGLKGTDDIAVPVSGGEYVKEAKIGRAVMDADIFISLTHFKGHEMTGFGGAIKNIGMGCGSRAGKKDQHSNGKPEIDGAACRGCRRCLRECANDGLVFDEQKKKMTVNYDNCVGCGRCIGACNFDAIAFAQNAAVKELNCRMAEYTKAVVDGRPSFHISLVCDISPVCDCHSGNDAPILPDVGMFASFDPVALDQACADACLRQKPLPDSQLAEAMAEPGFRDLHDHFDNANPNTEYKSCLAHAEKIGLGTRSYELETVK
;
A
#
# COMPACT_ATOMS: atom_id res chain seq x y z
N MET A 1 -12.58 -0.41 -1.90
CA MET A 1 -11.12 -0.65 -1.91
C MET A 1 -10.80 -1.37 -0.61
N TYR A 2 -10.28 -2.59 -0.72
CA TYR A 2 -10.19 -3.62 0.33
C TYR A 2 -11.54 -4.11 0.88
N PRO A 3 -12.21 -5.08 0.21
CA PRO A 3 -13.22 -5.90 0.87
C PRO A 3 -12.60 -6.70 2.02
N GLY A 4 -13.43 -7.19 2.96
CA GLY A 4 -12.99 -8.00 4.10
C GLY A 4 -12.73 -7.20 5.38
N SER A 5 -12.01 -7.82 6.32
CA SER A 5 -11.86 -7.38 7.73
C SER A 5 -10.90 -6.18 7.94
N ARG A 6 -10.72 -5.34 6.92
CA ARG A 6 -9.79 -4.19 6.94
C ARG A 6 -10.52 -2.85 6.77
N LYS A 7 -11.75 -2.75 7.25
CA LYS A 7 -12.59 -1.55 7.08
C LYS A 7 -12.53 -0.57 8.24
N ASN A 8 -12.36 -1.08 9.46
CA ASN A 8 -12.36 -0.31 10.69
C ASN A 8 -11.39 -0.96 11.70
N ALA A 9 -11.08 -0.27 12.79
CA ALA A 9 -10.08 -0.77 13.72
C ALA A 9 -10.47 -2.10 14.38
N ILE A 10 -11.75 -2.31 14.67
CA ILE A 10 -12.22 -3.53 15.34
C ILE A 10 -12.02 -4.76 14.43
N GLU A 11 -12.46 -4.66 13.17
CA GLU A 11 -12.26 -5.74 12.21
C GLU A 11 -10.77 -6.01 11.95
N HIS A 12 -9.94 -4.95 11.87
CA HIS A 12 -8.50 -5.12 11.71
C HIS A 12 -7.88 -5.83 12.92
N LEU A 13 -8.32 -5.51 14.13
CA LEU A 13 -7.83 -6.18 15.35
C LEU A 13 -8.24 -7.66 15.36
N TYR A 14 -9.47 -8.00 14.98
CA TYR A 14 -9.87 -9.40 14.84
C TYR A 14 -9.01 -10.12 13.80
N CYS A 15 -8.78 -9.51 12.63
CA CYS A 15 -7.90 -10.07 11.61
C CYS A 15 -6.46 -10.25 12.14
N ALA A 16 -5.93 -9.27 12.88
CA ALA A 16 -4.62 -9.37 13.51
C ALA A 16 -4.57 -10.55 14.50
N TRP A 17 -5.59 -10.71 15.33
CA TRP A 17 -5.67 -11.80 16.32
C TRP A 17 -5.79 -13.18 15.67
N GLU A 18 -6.59 -13.32 14.61
CA GLU A 18 -6.69 -14.54 13.81
C GLU A 18 -5.34 -14.95 13.21
N ASN A 19 -4.49 -13.97 12.88
CA ASN A 19 -3.14 -14.19 12.37
C ASN A 19 -2.06 -14.24 13.48
N GLY A 20 -2.47 -14.36 14.75
CA GLY A 20 -1.52 -14.50 15.86
C GLY A 20 -0.85 -13.20 16.30
N PHE A 21 -1.29 -12.03 15.83
CA PHE A 21 -0.86 -10.72 16.34
C PHE A 21 -1.78 -10.28 17.48
N THR A 22 -1.76 -11.02 18.58
CA THR A 22 -2.44 -10.61 19.83
C THR A 22 -1.43 -9.97 20.78
N PRO A 23 -1.86 -9.16 21.76
CA PRO A 23 -0.93 -8.63 22.75
C PRO A 23 -0.16 -9.70 23.54
N LEU A 24 -0.74 -10.90 23.69
CA LEU A 24 -0.12 -12.00 24.41
C LEU A 24 0.96 -12.71 23.59
N SER A 25 0.71 -12.91 22.29
CA SER A 25 1.65 -13.57 21.39
C SER A 25 2.73 -12.62 20.85
N ALA A 26 2.38 -11.37 20.57
CA ALA A 26 3.32 -10.34 20.13
C ALA A 26 4.14 -9.74 21.30
N GLY A 27 3.67 -9.89 22.54
CA GLY A 27 4.29 -9.31 23.72
C GLY A 27 4.12 -7.77 23.83
N CYS A 28 3.30 -7.16 22.98
CA CYS A 28 3.03 -5.73 22.96
C CYS A 28 1.60 -5.40 22.48
N PRO A 29 1.02 -4.25 22.86
CA PRO A 29 -0.29 -3.83 22.36
C PRO A 29 -0.32 -3.70 20.84
N VAL A 30 -1.41 -4.15 20.22
CA VAL A 30 -1.68 -3.93 18.79
C VAL A 30 -2.63 -2.76 18.64
N ILE A 31 -2.23 -1.77 17.85
CA ILE A 31 -2.96 -0.52 17.62
C ILE A 31 -3.19 -0.34 16.13
N ILE A 32 -4.38 0.10 15.75
CA ILE A 32 -4.70 0.48 14.37
C ILE A 32 -4.49 1.99 14.22
N GLY A 33 -3.48 2.36 13.45
CA GLY A 33 -2.89 3.70 13.50
C GLY A 33 -3.75 4.85 12.96
N ASP A 34 -4.80 4.56 12.19
CA ASP A 34 -5.74 5.54 11.63
C ASP A 34 -7.10 5.59 12.37
N GLY A 35 -7.13 5.02 13.58
CA GLY A 35 -8.24 5.12 14.53
C GLY A 35 -9.46 4.27 14.17
N LEU A 36 -10.50 4.34 15.01
CA LEU A 36 -11.64 3.41 14.96
C LEU A 36 -12.29 3.28 13.57
N LYS A 37 -12.35 4.37 12.81
CA LYS A 37 -13.05 4.43 11.52
C LYS A 37 -12.12 4.61 10.31
N GLY A 38 -10.80 4.62 10.54
CA GLY A 38 -9.80 4.88 9.52
C GLY A 38 -9.79 6.34 9.03
N THR A 39 -10.10 7.27 9.93
CA THR A 39 -10.20 8.72 9.65
C THR A 39 -9.35 9.57 10.60
N ASP A 40 -8.61 8.95 11.53
CA ASP A 40 -7.67 9.66 12.40
C ASP A 40 -6.31 9.73 11.71
N ASP A 41 -6.24 10.63 10.73
CA ASP A 41 -5.04 10.90 9.95
C ASP A 41 -4.55 12.32 10.11
N ILE A 42 -3.26 12.51 9.81
CA ILE A 42 -2.66 13.82 9.63
C ILE A 42 -2.13 13.95 8.20
N ALA A 43 -2.15 15.18 7.70
CA ALA A 43 -1.53 15.52 6.42
C ALA A 43 -0.04 15.75 6.66
N VAL A 44 0.81 14.94 6.03
CA VAL A 44 2.26 15.02 6.15
C VAL A 44 2.85 15.47 4.81
N PRO A 45 3.55 16.61 4.75
CA PRO A 45 4.16 17.09 3.51
C PRO A 45 5.15 16.07 2.93
N VAL A 46 5.11 15.87 1.61
CA VAL A 46 6.08 15.03 0.90
C VAL A 46 7.11 15.93 0.22
N SER A 47 8.27 16.10 0.85
CA SER A 47 9.37 16.88 0.26
C SER A 47 9.85 16.24 -1.05
N GLY A 48 9.74 16.97 -2.16
CA GLY A 48 10.10 16.47 -3.49
C GLY A 48 9.09 15.52 -4.13
N GLY A 49 7.87 15.39 -3.58
CA GLY A 49 6.80 14.60 -4.19
C GLY A 49 6.30 15.22 -5.50
N GLU A 50 6.10 14.38 -6.52
CA GLU A 50 5.60 14.78 -7.84
C GLU A 50 4.07 14.62 -7.94
N TYR A 51 3.52 13.63 -7.25
CA TYR A 51 2.10 13.27 -7.34
C TYR A 51 1.32 13.64 -6.07
N VAL A 52 1.94 13.49 -4.90
CA VAL A 52 1.36 13.69 -3.58
C VAL A 52 2.06 14.87 -2.92
N LYS A 53 1.30 15.92 -2.62
CA LYS A 53 1.82 17.07 -1.85
C LYS A 53 1.82 16.78 -0.35
N GLU A 54 0.74 16.16 0.12
CA GLU A 54 0.55 15.81 1.53
C GLU A 54 -0.02 14.39 1.62
N ALA A 55 0.74 13.48 2.21
CA ALA A 55 0.33 12.12 2.47
C ALA A 55 -0.58 12.06 3.70
N LYS A 56 -1.66 11.27 3.64
CA LYS A 56 -2.60 11.10 4.75
C LYS A 56 -2.21 9.88 5.57
N ILE A 57 -1.43 10.10 6.62
CA ILE A 57 -0.84 9.04 7.45
C ILE A 57 -1.63 8.92 8.75
N GLY A 58 -1.86 7.68 9.21
CA GLY A 58 -2.49 7.43 10.51
C GLY A 58 -1.75 8.15 11.63
N ARG A 59 -2.48 8.92 12.45
CA ARG A 59 -1.86 9.81 13.46
C ARG A 59 -0.90 9.08 14.39
N ALA A 60 -1.26 7.88 14.85
CA ALA A 60 -0.43 7.12 15.79
C ALA A 60 0.95 6.76 15.21
N VAL A 61 1.08 6.64 13.88
CA VAL A 61 2.37 6.38 13.22
C VAL A 61 3.27 7.62 13.32
N MET A 62 2.69 8.81 13.18
CA MET A 62 3.43 10.07 13.22
C MET A 62 3.70 10.56 14.64
N ASP A 63 2.94 10.09 15.63
CA ASP A 63 3.19 10.35 17.05
C ASP A 63 4.35 9.49 17.63
N ALA A 64 4.74 8.40 16.96
CA ALA A 64 5.88 7.59 17.41
C ALA A 64 7.20 8.38 17.32
N ASP A 65 8.23 7.99 18.08
CA ASP A 65 9.58 8.57 17.97
C ASP A 65 10.42 7.85 16.91
N ILE A 66 10.41 6.52 16.94
CA ILE A 66 11.20 5.63 16.06
C ILE A 66 10.26 4.77 15.23
N PHE A 67 10.58 4.55 13.96
CA PHE A 67 9.79 3.72 13.07
C PHE A 67 10.52 2.41 12.71
N ILE A 68 9.93 1.26 13.00
CA ILE A 68 10.46 -0.04 12.59
C ILE A 68 9.42 -0.74 11.73
N SER A 69 9.80 -1.19 10.53
CA SER A 69 8.91 -1.97 9.66
C SER A 69 9.36 -3.42 9.56
N LEU A 70 8.42 -4.34 9.74
CA LEU A 70 8.58 -5.76 9.43
C LEU A 70 7.71 -6.12 8.22
N THR A 71 8.34 -6.62 7.16
CA THR A 71 7.72 -6.86 5.87
C THR A 71 7.86 -8.32 5.47
N HIS A 72 6.78 -8.92 4.97
CA HIS A 72 6.87 -10.14 4.17
C HIS A 72 7.07 -9.76 2.70
N PHE A 73 8.23 -10.11 2.14
CA PHE A 73 8.62 -9.78 0.77
C PHE A 73 8.10 -10.85 -0.20
N LYS A 74 7.13 -10.48 -1.04
CA LYS A 74 6.43 -11.42 -1.94
C LYS A 74 5.89 -10.77 -3.22
N GLY A 75 5.56 -11.54 -4.26
CA GLY A 75 5.09 -11.03 -5.56
C GLY A 75 3.69 -10.39 -5.51
N HIS A 76 3.40 -9.32 -6.24
CA HIS A 76 2.13 -8.57 -6.19
C HIS A 76 1.59 -8.26 -7.57
N GLU A 77 0.28 -8.44 -7.76
CA GLU A 77 -0.45 -8.33 -9.02
C GLU A 77 -0.44 -6.94 -9.71
N MET A 78 0.07 -5.91 -9.06
CA MET A 78 0.15 -4.54 -9.61
C MET A 78 1.51 -3.93 -9.33
N THR A 79 1.98 -4.04 -8.08
CA THR A 79 3.21 -3.36 -7.64
C THR A 79 4.46 -4.19 -7.91
N GLY A 80 4.33 -5.38 -8.52
CA GLY A 80 5.42 -6.33 -8.81
C GLY A 80 5.78 -7.15 -7.59
N PHE A 81 6.10 -6.48 -6.49
CA PHE A 81 6.23 -7.12 -5.18
C PHE A 81 5.61 -6.26 -4.07
N GLY A 82 5.36 -6.88 -2.92
CA GLY A 82 5.13 -6.19 -1.66
C GLY A 82 6.43 -6.19 -0.87
N GLY A 83 7.08 -5.03 -0.79
CA GLY A 83 8.33 -4.81 -0.06
C GLY A 83 8.15 -3.76 1.03
N ALA A 84 9.24 -3.30 1.63
CA ALA A 84 9.25 -2.29 2.67
C ALA A 84 8.55 -1.01 2.20
N ILE A 85 8.80 -0.55 0.98
CA ILE A 85 8.16 0.66 0.44
C ILE A 85 6.64 0.48 0.39
N LYS A 86 6.14 -0.66 -0.10
CA LYS A 86 4.70 -0.90 -0.15
C LYS A 86 4.10 -1.02 1.24
N ASN A 87 4.76 -1.75 2.13
CA ASN A 87 4.30 -1.96 3.50
C ASN A 87 4.14 -0.62 4.22
N ILE A 88 5.13 0.26 4.12
CA ILE A 88 5.11 1.56 4.78
C ILE A 88 4.11 2.49 4.09
N GLY A 89 4.28 2.75 2.79
CA GLY A 89 3.48 3.74 2.07
C GLY A 89 2.00 3.39 2.02
N MET A 90 1.66 2.13 1.68
CA MET A 90 0.27 1.68 1.66
C MET A 90 -0.26 1.40 3.06
N GLY A 91 0.54 0.78 3.93
CA GLY A 91 0.09 0.30 5.24
C GLY A 91 -0.17 1.43 6.23
N CYS A 92 0.69 2.46 6.24
CA CYS A 92 0.56 3.61 7.14
C CYS A 92 -0.45 4.66 6.64
N GLY A 93 -0.87 4.57 5.37
CA GLY A 93 -1.92 5.41 4.82
C GLY A 93 -3.28 5.13 5.45
N SER A 94 -4.02 6.20 5.77
CA SER A 94 -5.41 6.09 6.22
C SER A 94 -6.33 5.53 5.13
N ARG A 95 -7.62 5.30 5.39
CA ARG A 95 -8.56 4.94 4.31
C ARG A 95 -8.58 5.97 3.19
N ALA A 96 -8.46 7.26 3.51
CA ALA A 96 -8.35 8.31 2.52
C ALA A 96 -6.99 8.26 1.80
N GLY A 97 -5.89 8.03 2.53
CA GLY A 97 -4.54 7.93 1.95
C GLY A 97 -4.35 6.73 1.03
N LYS A 98 -4.89 5.56 1.38
CA LYS A 98 -4.90 4.36 0.54
C LYS A 98 -5.63 4.61 -0.78
N LYS A 99 -6.77 5.31 -0.73
CA LYS A 99 -7.51 5.68 -1.95
C LYS A 99 -6.77 6.71 -2.78
N ASP A 100 -6.15 7.69 -2.13
CA ASP A 100 -5.29 8.70 -2.77
C ASP A 100 -4.16 8.05 -3.59
N GLN A 101 -3.56 6.96 -3.10
CA GLN A 101 -2.51 6.24 -3.84
C GLN A 101 -3.04 5.50 -5.08
N HIS A 102 -4.29 5.03 -5.08
CA HIS A 102 -4.85 4.19 -6.13
C HIS A 102 -5.66 4.93 -7.19
N SER A 103 -5.89 6.21 -7.02
CA SER A 103 -6.96 6.89 -7.75
C SER A 103 -6.52 8.17 -8.42
N ASN A 104 -7.11 8.44 -9.57
CA ASN A 104 -6.88 9.67 -10.31
C ASN A 104 -8.18 10.47 -10.47
N GLY A 105 -8.07 11.80 -10.53
CA GLY A 105 -9.20 12.69 -10.76
C GLY A 105 -10.00 13.07 -9.50
N LYS A 106 -11.29 13.39 -9.68
CA LYS A 106 -12.21 13.82 -8.61
C LYS A 106 -13.13 12.65 -8.19
N PRO A 107 -13.60 12.62 -6.93
CA PRO A 107 -14.50 11.59 -6.45
C PRO A 107 -15.85 11.63 -7.16
N GLU A 108 -16.48 10.47 -7.28
CA GLU A 108 -17.84 10.21 -7.70
C GLU A 108 -18.62 9.56 -6.56
N ILE A 109 -19.95 9.75 -6.56
CA ILE A 109 -20.84 9.14 -5.56
C ILE A 109 -21.84 8.23 -6.25
N ASP A 110 -21.82 6.96 -5.87
CA ASP A 110 -22.84 5.99 -6.26
C ASP A 110 -24.15 6.29 -5.50
N GLY A 111 -25.14 6.76 -6.25
CA GLY A 111 -26.47 7.06 -5.73
C GLY A 111 -27.20 5.84 -5.15
N ALA A 112 -26.92 4.62 -5.63
CA ALA A 112 -27.53 3.40 -5.11
C ALA A 112 -26.98 3.05 -3.72
N ALA A 113 -25.65 3.08 -3.55
CA ALA A 113 -24.99 2.81 -2.27
C ALA A 113 -25.17 3.95 -1.24
N CYS A 114 -25.31 5.20 -1.70
CA CYS A 114 -25.40 6.36 -0.81
C CYS A 114 -26.66 6.33 0.07
N ARG A 115 -26.47 6.33 1.39
CA ARG A 115 -27.59 6.34 2.37
C ARG A 115 -28.07 7.74 2.76
N GLY A 116 -27.49 8.80 2.19
CA GLY A 116 -27.89 10.17 2.49
C GLY A 116 -27.60 10.64 3.93
N CYS A 117 -26.68 9.98 4.64
CA CYS A 117 -26.41 10.26 6.06
C CYS A 117 -25.67 11.59 6.34
N ARG A 118 -25.30 12.32 5.28
CA ARG A 118 -24.61 13.63 5.32
C ARG A 118 -23.26 13.64 6.06
N ARG A 119 -22.66 12.48 6.35
CA ARG A 119 -21.39 12.41 7.08
C ARG A 119 -20.23 12.98 6.27
N CYS A 120 -20.11 12.56 5.01
CA CYS A 120 -19.08 13.05 4.10
C CYS A 120 -19.12 14.57 3.90
N LEU A 121 -20.31 15.20 3.98
CA LEU A 121 -20.46 16.64 3.88
C LEU A 121 -19.69 17.39 4.97
N ARG A 122 -19.66 16.85 6.20
CA ARG A 122 -18.95 17.47 7.32
C ARG A 122 -17.43 17.44 7.17
N GLU A 123 -16.91 16.52 6.36
CA GLU A 123 -15.48 16.40 6.08
C GLU A 123 -15.02 17.30 4.92
N CYS A 124 -15.97 17.86 4.16
CA CYS A 124 -15.65 18.65 2.99
C CYS A 124 -15.37 20.09 3.39
N ALA A 125 -14.09 20.46 3.42
CA ALA A 125 -13.65 21.83 3.70
C ALA A 125 -13.74 22.77 2.47
N ASN A 126 -14.17 22.27 1.31
CA ASN A 126 -14.11 22.98 0.04
C ASN A 126 -15.47 23.10 -0.63
N ASP A 127 -16.61 22.88 0.06
CA ASP A 127 -17.95 22.90 -0.54
C ASP A 127 -18.10 22.05 -1.83
N GLY A 128 -17.30 20.99 -1.94
CA GLY A 128 -17.27 20.07 -3.07
C GLY A 128 -18.35 18.99 -3.02
N LEU A 129 -19.23 19.02 -2.01
CA LEU A 129 -20.32 18.06 -1.83
C LEU A 129 -21.65 18.79 -1.67
N VAL A 130 -22.67 18.32 -2.37
CA VAL A 130 -24.02 18.91 -2.36
C VAL A 130 -25.03 17.83 -1.98
N PHE A 131 -25.84 18.12 -0.97
CA PHE A 131 -26.92 17.23 -0.58
C PHE A 131 -28.21 17.59 -1.34
N ASP A 132 -28.71 16.65 -2.13
CA ASP A 132 -30.02 16.76 -2.78
C ASP A 132 -31.11 16.38 -1.78
N GLU A 133 -31.87 17.37 -1.31
CA GLU A 133 -32.95 17.20 -0.32
C GLU A 133 -34.12 16.35 -0.86
N GLN A 134 -34.37 16.36 -2.18
CA GLN A 134 -35.47 15.60 -2.78
C GLN A 134 -35.11 14.12 -2.90
N LYS A 135 -33.93 13.83 -3.46
CA LYS A 135 -33.45 12.44 -3.65
C LYS A 135 -32.89 11.85 -2.35
N LYS A 136 -32.57 12.69 -1.37
CA LYS A 136 -31.83 12.34 -0.15
C LYS A 136 -30.49 11.69 -0.46
N LYS A 137 -29.78 12.21 -1.47
CA LYS A 137 -28.49 11.69 -1.94
C LYS A 137 -27.44 12.80 -1.94
N MET A 138 -26.18 12.39 -1.81
CA MET A 138 -25.05 13.30 -1.96
C MET A 138 -24.56 13.26 -3.41
N THR A 139 -24.18 14.41 -3.95
CA THR A 139 -23.49 14.56 -5.23
C THR A 139 -22.20 15.35 -5.05
N VAL A 140 -21.32 15.30 -6.04
CA VAL A 140 -20.06 16.07 -6.05
C VAL A 140 -20.27 17.33 -6.87
N ASN A 141 -19.94 18.49 -6.29
CA ASN A 141 -19.76 19.72 -7.04
C ASN A 141 -18.32 19.75 -7.56
N TYR A 142 -18.13 19.48 -8.84
CA TYR A 142 -16.80 19.41 -9.44
C TYR A 142 -16.11 20.76 -9.52
N ASP A 143 -16.82 21.88 -9.56
CA ASP A 143 -16.18 23.20 -9.61
C ASP A 143 -15.41 23.49 -8.33
N ASN A 144 -15.98 23.08 -7.20
CA ASN A 144 -15.41 23.33 -5.87
C ASN A 144 -14.55 22.16 -5.35
N CYS A 145 -14.76 20.95 -5.87
CA CYS A 145 -14.04 19.77 -5.40
C CYS A 145 -12.57 19.80 -5.85
N VAL A 146 -11.66 19.83 -4.87
CA VAL A 146 -10.20 19.81 -5.08
C VAL A 146 -9.60 18.39 -5.11
N GLY A 147 -10.44 17.34 -5.04
CA GLY A 147 -9.97 15.95 -5.13
C GLY A 147 -9.28 15.40 -3.88
N CYS A 148 -9.39 16.05 -2.71
CA CYS A 148 -8.63 15.66 -1.51
C CYS A 148 -9.00 14.28 -0.92
N GLY A 149 -10.13 13.68 -1.29
CA GLY A 149 -10.50 12.32 -0.88
C GLY A 149 -10.97 12.13 0.57
N ARG A 150 -11.02 13.18 1.42
CA ARG A 150 -11.48 13.07 2.83
C ARG A 150 -12.90 12.50 2.95
N CYS A 151 -13.81 12.93 2.08
CA CYS A 151 -15.17 12.42 2.02
C CYS A 151 -15.24 10.91 1.87
N ILE A 152 -14.21 10.31 1.25
CA ILE A 152 -14.20 8.91 0.94
C ILE A 152 -13.96 8.05 2.19
N GLY A 153 -12.99 8.42 3.03
CA GLY A 153 -12.74 7.74 4.30
C GLY A 153 -13.94 7.83 5.25
N ALA A 154 -14.70 8.92 5.20
CA ALA A 154 -15.88 9.10 6.04
C ALA A 154 -17.14 8.35 5.60
N CYS A 155 -17.16 7.84 4.36
CA CYS A 155 -18.28 7.04 3.89
C CYS A 155 -18.14 5.59 4.39
N ASN A 156 -18.95 5.23 5.40
CA ASN A 156 -19.03 3.85 5.89
C ASN A 156 -19.83 2.91 4.98
N PHE A 157 -20.45 3.43 3.92
CA PHE A 157 -21.22 2.66 2.95
C PHE A 157 -20.47 2.43 1.63
N ASP A 158 -19.20 2.85 1.58
CA ASP A 158 -18.33 2.79 0.38
C ASP A 158 -18.95 3.40 -0.89
N ALA A 159 -19.93 4.29 -0.73
CA ALA A 159 -20.64 4.96 -1.83
C ALA A 159 -19.81 6.01 -2.57
N ILE A 160 -18.56 6.23 -2.17
CA ILE A 160 -17.69 7.26 -2.75
C ILE A 160 -16.38 6.60 -3.21
N ALA A 161 -15.98 6.85 -4.44
CA ALA A 161 -14.73 6.40 -5.05
C ALA A 161 -14.25 7.48 -6.04
N PHE A 162 -13.02 7.39 -6.51
CA PHE A 162 -12.61 8.24 -7.62
C PHE A 162 -13.09 7.67 -8.96
N ALA A 163 -13.32 8.55 -9.93
CA ALA A 163 -13.80 8.18 -11.26
C ALA A 163 -12.81 7.28 -12.03
N GLN A 164 -11.51 7.38 -11.72
CA GLN A 164 -10.45 6.66 -12.43
C GLN A 164 -9.44 6.07 -11.45
N ASN A 165 -8.90 4.90 -11.81
CA ASN A 165 -7.75 4.33 -11.12
C ASN A 165 -6.45 4.97 -11.64
N ALA A 166 -5.47 5.11 -10.76
CA ALA A 166 -4.12 5.53 -11.15
C ALA A 166 -3.50 4.48 -12.08
N ALA A 167 -2.68 4.93 -13.02
CA ALA A 167 -1.84 4.02 -13.79
C ALA A 167 -0.91 3.25 -12.82
N VAL A 168 -0.55 2.00 -13.12
CA VAL A 168 0.27 1.17 -12.22
C VAL A 168 1.60 1.85 -11.86
N LYS A 169 2.23 2.52 -12.84
CA LYS A 169 3.42 3.36 -12.61
C LYS A 169 3.17 4.48 -11.60
N GLU A 170 2.06 5.20 -11.73
CA GLU A 170 1.71 6.31 -10.84
C GLU A 170 1.38 5.82 -9.43
N LEU A 171 0.67 4.69 -9.29
CA LEU A 171 0.47 4.01 -8.00
C LEU A 171 1.81 3.72 -7.31
N ASN A 172 2.78 3.17 -8.04
CA ASN A 172 4.11 2.88 -7.52
C ASN A 172 4.85 4.15 -7.07
N CYS A 173 4.76 5.23 -7.84
CA CYS A 173 5.37 6.52 -7.47
C CYS A 173 4.71 7.12 -6.22
N ARG A 174 3.38 7.11 -6.14
CA ARG A 174 2.62 7.60 -4.97
C ARG A 174 2.91 6.78 -3.71
N MET A 175 3.09 5.46 -3.82
CA MET A 175 3.51 4.62 -2.69
C MET A 175 4.89 5.04 -2.16
N ALA A 176 5.87 5.27 -3.04
CA ALA A 176 7.20 5.75 -2.63
C ALA A 176 7.12 7.11 -1.93
N GLU A 177 6.28 8.02 -2.43
CA GLU A 177 6.04 9.33 -1.80
C GLU A 177 5.38 9.22 -0.41
N TYR A 178 4.41 8.32 -0.25
CA TYR A 178 3.82 8.02 1.06
C TYR A 178 4.83 7.41 2.03
N THR A 179 5.72 6.53 1.56
CA THR A 179 6.80 5.98 2.38
C THR A 179 7.73 7.09 2.84
N LYS A 180 8.11 8.01 1.94
CA LYS A 180 8.92 9.16 2.31
C LYS A 180 8.28 10.01 3.40
N ALA A 181 6.99 10.32 3.29
CA ALA A 181 6.29 11.06 4.35
C ALA A 181 6.38 10.38 5.72
N VAL A 182 6.43 9.05 5.78
CA VAL A 182 6.53 8.32 7.05
C VAL A 182 7.94 8.38 7.63
N VAL A 183 8.99 8.23 6.81
CA VAL A 183 10.36 8.01 7.30
C VAL A 183 11.28 9.23 7.24
N ASP A 184 10.93 10.26 6.46
CA ASP A 184 11.79 11.44 6.29
C ASP A 184 11.99 12.20 7.61
N GLY A 185 13.24 12.55 7.90
CA GLY A 185 13.61 13.32 9.10
C GLY A 185 13.49 12.58 10.44
N ARG A 186 13.30 11.25 10.45
CA ARG A 186 13.21 10.47 11.70
C ARG A 186 13.99 9.14 11.65
N PRO A 187 14.39 8.58 12.81
CA PRO A 187 15.05 7.27 12.84
C PRO A 187 14.11 6.16 12.36
N SER A 188 14.58 5.38 11.37
CA SER A 188 13.85 4.22 10.87
C SER A 188 14.73 3.01 10.63
N PHE A 189 14.19 1.81 10.82
CA PHE A 189 14.87 0.55 10.52
C PHE A 189 13.89 -0.46 9.90
N HIS A 190 14.33 -1.16 8.86
CA HIS A 190 13.46 -1.94 8.01
C HIS A 190 13.95 -3.37 7.92
N ILE A 191 13.05 -4.33 8.11
CA ILE A 191 13.33 -5.76 8.06
C ILE A 191 12.38 -6.39 7.04
N SER A 192 12.94 -7.16 6.10
CA SER A 192 12.21 -7.92 5.08
C SER A 192 12.46 -9.41 5.26
N LEU A 193 11.40 -10.17 5.48
CA LEU A 193 11.36 -11.62 5.46
C LEU A 193 11.13 -12.06 4.01
N VAL A 194 12.13 -12.72 3.42
CA VAL A 194 12.11 -13.17 2.02
C VAL A 194 11.99 -14.70 2.04
N CYS A 195 10.80 -15.16 2.42
CA CYS A 195 10.41 -16.57 2.55
C CYS A 195 8.99 -16.75 2.01
N ASP A 196 8.58 -17.99 1.72
CA ASP A 196 7.23 -18.32 1.25
C ASP A 196 6.72 -17.38 0.14
N ILE A 197 7.62 -17.07 -0.81
CA ILE A 197 7.44 -15.97 -1.77
C ILE A 197 6.30 -16.32 -2.73
N SER A 198 5.12 -15.78 -2.46
CA SER A 198 3.92 -16.05 -3.24
C SER A 198 3.85 -15.21 -4.52
N PRO A 199 3.11 -15.65 -5.56
CA PRO A 199 2.98 -14.91 -6.82
C PRO A 199 2.16 -13.63 -6.68
N VAL A 200 1.16 -13.59 -5.79
CA VAL A 200 0.29 -12.42 -5.55
C VAL A 200 0.30 -11.98 -4.09
N CYS A 201 -0.38 -10.88 -3.77
CA CYS A 201 -0.45 -10.39 -2.39
C CYS A 201 -1.12 -11.35 -1.41
N ASP A 202 -0.61 -11.43 -0.17
CA ASP A 202 -1.21 -12.22 0.92
C ASP A 202 -2.67 -11.85 1.21
N CYS A 203 -3.06 -10.62 0.84
CA CYS A 203 -4.43 -10.18 0.96
C CYS A 203 -5.32 -10.49 -0.24
N HIS A 204 -4.78 -11.17 -1.25
CA HIS A 204 -5.52 -11.68 -2.39
C HIS A 204 -6.24 -12.97 -1.99
N SER A 205 -7.48 -13.16 -2.43
CA SER A 205 -8.35 -14.28 -1.98
C SER A 205 -7.97 -15.65 -2.55
N GLY A 206 -7.02 -15.69 -3.49
CA GLY A 206 -6.43 -16.92 -4.01
C GLY A 206 -4.94 -16.69 -4.19
N ASN A 207 -4.12 -17.55 -3.61
CA ASN A 207 -2.68 -17.49 -3.73
C ASN A 207 -2.18 -18.91 -3.95
N ASP A 208 -1.21 -19.06 -4.84
CA ASP A 208 -0.66 -20.37 -5.18
C ASP A 208 0.47 -20.75 -4.21
N ALA A 209 1.06 -21.94 -4.41
CA ALA A 209 2.32 -22.31 -3.81
C ALA A 209 3.42 -21.24 -4.03
N PRO A 210 4.40 -21.13 -3.12
CA PRO A 210 5.53 -20.23 -3.30
C PRO A 210 6.22 -20.43 -4.67
N ILE A 211 6.51 -19.32 -5.35
CA ILE A 211 7.14 -19.33 -6.68
C ILE A 211 8.67 -19.39 -6.60
N LEU A 212 9.26 -19.03 -5.46
CA LEU A 212 10.70 -18.99 -5.23
C LEU A 212 11.04 -19.62 -3.87
N PRO A 213 12.23 -20.24 -3.71
CA PRO A 213 12.70 -20.77 -2.44
C PRO A 213 12.96 -19.65 -1.42
N ASP A 214 12.97 -20.01 -0.14
CA ASP A 214 13.35 -19.09 0.93
C ASP A 214 14.77 -18.55 0.73
N VAL A 215 14.89 -17.23 0.78
CA VAL A 215 16.17 -16.50 0.62
C VAL A 215 16.71 -16.07 1.99
N GLY A 216 15.84 -15.79 2.94
CA GLY A 216 16.20 -15.44 4.32
C GLY A 216 15.68 -14.08 4.76
N MET A 217 16.43 -13.41 5.64
CA MET A 217 16.05 -12.12 6.22
C MET A 217 17.06 -11.04 5.82
N PHE A 218 16.55 -9.90 5.38
CA PHE A 218 17.34 -8.72 5.05
C PHE A 218 16.90 -7.58 5.96
N ALA A 219 17.84 -6.68 6.30
CA ALA A 219 17.51 -5.49 7.05
C ALA A 219 18.39 -4.31 6.64
N SER A 220 17.84 -3.10 6.74
CA SER A 220 18.54 -1.87 6.37
C SER A 220 17.90 -0.65 7.04
N PHE A 221 18.66 0.42 7.19
CA PHE A 221 18.13 1.76 7.48
C PHE A 221 17.55 2.43 6.21
N ASP A 222 17.92 1.95 5.02
CA ASP A 222 17.44 2.44 3.73
C ASP A 222 16.42 1.45 3.13
N PRO A 223 15.13 1.83 3.04
CA PRO A 223 14.08 0.96 2.52
C PRO A 223 14.19 0.72 1.00
N VAL A 224 14.84 1.62 0.25
CA VAL A 224 15.04 1.49 -1.20
C VAL A 224 16.13 0.46 -1.48
N ALA A 225 17.25 0.56 -0.77
CA ALA A 225 18.34 -0.39 -0.85
C ALA A 225 17.88 -1.80 -0.41
N LEU A 226 17.04 -1.87 0.63
CA LEU A 226 16.46 -3.12 1.12
C LEU A 226 15.60 -3.80 0.05
N ASP A 227 14.64 -3.08 -0.52
CA ASP A 227 13.74 -3.65 -1.53
C ASP A 227 14.50 -4.03 -2.81
N GLN A 228 15.49 -3.25 -3.22
CA GLN A 228 16.36 -3.58 -4.34
C GLN A 228 17.17 -4.86 -4.06
N ALA A 229 17.79 -4.98 -2.89
CA ALA A 229 18.57 -6.17 -2.51
C ALA A 229 17.70 -7.44 -2.43
N CYS A 230 16.49 -7.34 -1.89
CA CYS A 230 15.52 -8.45 -1.87
C CYS A 230 15.10 -8.86 -3.28
N ALA A 231 14.77 -7.90 -4.15
CA ALA A 231 14.40 -8.18 -5.54
C ALA A 231 15.55 -8.90 -6.28
N ASP A 232 16.77 -8.38 -6.18
CA ASP A 232 17.94 -8.97 -6.84
C ASP A 232 18.25 -10.38 -6.30
N ALA A 233 18.05 -10.62 -5.00
CA ALA A 233 18.23 -11.93 -4.40
C ALA A 233 17.19 -12.94 -4.87
N CYS A 234 15.93 -12.53 -5.04
CA CYS A 234 14.86 -13.32 -5.63
C CYS A 234 15.12 -13.64 -7.10
N LEU A 235 15.54 -12.66 -7.90
CA LEU A 235 15.82 -12.85 -9.34
C LEU A 235 16.96 -13.84 -9.61
N ARG A 236 17.88 -14.03 -8.66
CA ARG A 236 18.94 -15.05 -8.73
C ARG A 236 18.46 -16.47 -8.45
N GLN A 237 17.26 -16.64 -7.88
CA GLN A 237 16.73 -17.96 -7.57
C GLN A 237 16.16 -18.64 -8.80
N LYS A 238 16.12 -19.97 -8.75
CA LYS A 238 15.35 -20.77 -9.70
C LYS A 238 13.90 -20.90 -9.18
N PRO A 239 12.88 -20.71 -10.03
CA PRO A 239 11.49 -20.96 -9.65
C PRO A 239 11.30 -22.37 -9.09
N LEU A 240 10.47 -22.47 -8.05
CA LEU A 240 10.12 -23.76 -7.45
C LEU A 240 9.31 -24.60 -8.44
N PRO A 241 9.57 -25.91 -8.55
CA PRO A 241 8.74 -26.80 -9.38
C PRO A 241 7.31 -26.81 -8.86
N ASP A 242 6.36 -27.14 -9.74
CA ASP A 242 4.92 -27.25 -9.42
C ASP A 242 4.30 -25.94 -8.87
N SER A 243 4.93 -24.79 -9.16
CA SER A 243 4.36 -23.47 -8.94
C SER A 243 3.77 -22.92 -10.24
N GLN A 244 2.76 -22.06 -10.16
CA GLN A 244 2.17 -21.41 -11.34
C GLN A 244 3.21 -20.73 -12.24
N LEU A 245 4.30 -20.21 -11.66
CA LEU A 245 5.37 -19.57 -12.42
C LEU A 245 6.16 -20.62 -13.21
N ALA A 246 6.55 -21.72 -12.57
CA ALA A 246 7.30 -22.78 -13.25
C ALA A 246 6.46 -23.46 -14.34
N GLU A 247 5.17 -23.67 -14.08
CA GLU A 247 4.21 -24.20 -15.08
C GLU A 247 4.08 -23.26 -16.27
N ALA A 248 3.82 -21.96 -16.03
CA ALA A 248 3.72 -20.95 -17.08
C ALA A 248 5.01 -20.86 -17.90
N MET A 249 6.18 -20.87 -17.24
CA MET A 249 7.48 -20.81 -17.91
C MET A 249 7.78 -22.05 -18.78
N ALA A 250 7.12 -23.19 -18.53
CA ALA A 250 7.26 -24.40 -19.32
C ALA A 250 6.32 -24.45 -20.53
N GLU A 251 5.34 -23.55 -20.64
CA GLU A 251 4.37 -23.54 -21.73
C GLU A 251 5.04 -23.21 -23.08
N PRO A 252 4.64 -23.90 -24.18
CA PRO A 252 5.11 -23.57 -25.51
C PRO A 252 4.74 -22.12 -25.90
N GLY A 253 5.75 -21.29 -26.14
CA GLY A 253 5.56 -19.88 -26.52
C GLY A 253 5.63 -18.90 -25.36
N PHE A 254 5.89 -19.36 -24.13
CA PHE A 254 6.22 -18.47 -23.02
C PHE A 254 7.44 -17.61 -23.36
N ARG A 255 7.32 -16.30 -23.14
CA ARG A 255 8.42 -15.35 -23.34
C ARG A 255 8.98 -14.98 -21.97
N ASP A 256 10.14 -15.54 -21.64
CA ASP A 256 10.85 -15.17 -20.42
C ASP A 256 11.30 -13.71 -20.49
N LEU A 257 10.83 -12.91 -19.54
CA LEU A 257 11.21 -11.51 -19.34
C LEU A 257 12.47 -11.37 -18.48
N HIS A 258 13.06 -12.49 -18.04
CA HIS A 258 14.19 -12.57 -17.11
C HIS A 258 13.93 -11.84 -15.78
N ASP A 259 12.66 -11.84 -15.37
CA ASP A 259 12.19 -11.22 -14.14
C ASP A 259 11.01 -12.03 -13.60
N HIS A 260 11.20 -12.68 -12.45
CA HIS A 260 10.18 -13.57 -11.87
C HIS A 260 8.88 -12.84 -11.53
N PHE A 261 8.95 -11.56 -11.17
CA PHE A 261 7.77 -10.78 -10.83
C PHE A 261 7.01 -10.34 -12.08
N ASP A 262 7.71 -9.92 -13.13
CA ASP A 262 7.11 -9.56 -14.41
C ASP A 262 6.53 -10.81 -15.12
N ASN A 263 7.21 -11.96 -15.00
CA ASN A 263 6.75 -13.26 -15.52
C ASN A 263 5.50 -13.76 -14.79
N ALA A 264 5.43 -13.61 -13.46
CA ALA A 264 4.29 -14.04 -12.67
C ALA A 264 3.06 -13.12 -12.84
N ASN A 265 3.29 -11.82 -13.02
CA ASN A 265 2.22 -10.83 -13.19
C ASN A 265 2.59 -9.81 -14.28
N PRO A 266 2.11 -10.03 -15.51
CA PRO A 266 2.30 -9.08 -16.60
C PRO A 266 1.63 -7.73 -16.26
N ASN A 267 2.31 -6.61 -16.55
CA ASN A 267 1.90 -5.23 -16.24
C ASN A 267 2.20 -4.72 -14.81
N THR A 268 3.15 -5.34 -14.11
CA THR A 268 3.67 -4.78 -12.86
C THR A 268 4.79 -3.76 -13.10
N GLU A 269 5.02 -2.86 -12.14
CA GLU A 269 5.91 -1.70 -12.32
C GLU A 269 6.79 -1.41 -11.09
N TYR A 270 7.34 -2.45 -10.43
CA TYR A 270 8.18 -2.26 -9.23
C TYR A 270 9.45 -1.43 -9.53
N LYS A 271 10.01 -1.56 -10.75
CA LYS A 271 11.19 -0.81 -11.20
C LYS A 271 10.94 0.70 -11.19
N SER A 272 9.71 1.12 -11.53
CA SER A 272 9.30 2.52 -11.46
C SER A 272 9.20 3.02 -10.02
N CYS A 273 8.77 2.18 -9.08
CA CYS A 273 8.75 2.48 -7.65
C CYS A 273 10.15 2.80 -7.14
N LEU A 274 11.11 1.89 -7.37
CA LEU A 274 12.49 2.03 -6.90
C LEU A 274 13.21 3.22 -7.54
N ALA A 275 13.01 3.42 -8.85
CA ALA A 275 13.57 4.58 -9.55
C ALA A 275 13.00 5.91 -9.04
N HIS A 276 11.70 5.98 -8.79
CA HIS A 276 11.07 7.18 -8.24
C HIS A 276 11.49 7.45 -6.80
N ALA A 277 11.54 6.40 -5.97
CA ALA A 277 12.00 6.49 -4.58
C ALA A 277 13.41 7.08 -4.48
N GLU A 278 14.35 6.59 -5.30
CA GLU A 278 15.71 7.14 -5.36
C GLU A 278 15.70 8.60 -5.86
N LYS A 279 14.95 8.89 -6.93
CA LYS A 279 14.83 10.24 -7.50
C LYS A 279 14.33 11.27 -6.49
N ILE A 280 13.35 10.92 -5.65
CA ILE A 280 12.83 11.82 -4.61
C ILE A 280 13.70 11.84 -3.36
N GLY A 281 14.80 11.08 -3.31
CA GLY A 281 15.71 11.03 -2.16
C GLY A 281 15.14 10.28 -0.95
N LEU A 282 14.33 9.24 -1.18
CA LEU A 282 13.91 8.31 -0.11
C LEU A 282 15.08 7.41 0.34
N GLY A 283 16.00 7.10 -0.57
CA GLY A 283 17.11 6.20 -0.36
C GLY A 283 17.88 5.99 -1.66
N THR A 284 18.74 4.99 -1.69
CA THR A 284 19.56 4.62 -2.85
C THR A 284 19.28 3.19 -3.29
N ARG A 285 19.34 2.93 -4.60
CA ARG A 285 19.29 1.55 -5.12
C ARG A 285 20.64 0.83 -5.00
N SER A 286 21.72 1.56 -4.76
CA SER A 286 23.03 0.96 -4.49
C SER A 286 23.08 0.40 -3.08
N TYR A 287 23.59 -0.81 -2.93
CA TYR A 287 23.70 -1.49 -1.64
C TYR A 287 24.96 -2.36 -1.58
N GLU A 288 25.43 -2.63 -0.36
CA GLU A 288 26.43 -3.65 -0.05
C GLU A 288 25.81 -4.66 0.90
N LEU A 289 26.08 -5.95 0.71
CA LEU A 289 25.56 -7.01 1.57
C LEU A 289 26.59 -7.39 2.62
N GLU A 290 26.25 -7.13 3.89
CA GLU A 290 27.00 -7.62 5.04
C GLU A 290 26.26 -8.79 5.69
N THR A 291 26.93 -9.93 5.84
CA THR A 291 26.35 -11.10 6.53
C THR A 291 26.62 -11.00 8.02
N VAL A 292 25.56 -10.83 8.81
CA VAL A 292 25.62 -10.90 10.27
C VAL A 292 25.57 -12.37 10.69
N LYS A 293 26.58 -12.82 11.45
CA LYS A 293 26.69 -14.19 11.99
C LYS A 293 26.38 -14.21 13.48
#